data_AF-A0A3M5X968-F1
#
_entry.id   AF-A0A3M5X968-F1
#
_cell.length_a   1.000
_cell.length_b   1.000
_cell.length_c   1.000
_cell.angle_alpha   90.00
_cell.angle_beta   90.00
_cell.angle_gamma   90.00
#
_symmetry.space_group_name_H-M   'P 1'
#
loop_
_entity.id
_entity.type
_entity.pdbx_description
1 polymer ?
#
loop_
_entity_poly.entity_id
_entity_poly.type
_entity_poly.pdbx_seq_one_letter_code
_entity_poly.pdbx_strand_id
1 'polypeptide(L)'
;MFSVSLGTVLILPLGQNIMPLKNNDPIKAIALSPPELTIRYPNLKVRMEKLCFSSTPSGSSLTGACAHMCAIANAAEGRNVVEWDPAADVLDILNPYLPFFIRWEDK
;
A
#
# COMPACT_ATOMS: atom_id res chain seq x y z
N MET A 1 3.69 -27.15 10.93
CA MET A 1 5.15 -27.25 10.76
C MET A 1 5.56 -26.02 9.97
N PHE A 2 6.16 -25.02 10.62
CA PHE A 2 6.48 -23.73 10.02
C PHE A 2 7.90 -23.80 9.43
N SER A 3 8.07 -23.35 8.18
CA SER A 3 9.39 -23.20 7.58
C SER A 3 9.79 -21.73 7.69
N VAL A 4 10.91 -21.47 8.36
CA VAL A 4 11.49 -20.13 8.50
C VAL A 4 12.56 -19.99 7.43
N SER A 5 12.28 -19.26 6.36
CA SER A 5 13.31 -18.80 5.44
C SER A 5 13.80 -17.43 5.91
N LEU A 6 15.11 -17.23 5.98
CA LEU A 6 15.73 -15.95 6.31
C LEU A 6 15.31 -14.90 5.27
N GLY A 7 14.55 -13.88 5.70
CA GLY A 7 14.15 -12.74 4.89
C GLY A 7 12.62 -12.63 4.77
N THR A 8 12.07 -11.58 5.38
CA THR A 8 10.65 -11.19 5.35
C THR A 8 9.71 -12.11 6.15
N VAL A 9 9.45 -11.72 7.40
CA VAL A 9 8.44 -12.34 8.26
C VAL A 9 7.18 -11.49 8.22
N LEU A 10 6.27 -11.82 7.30
CA LEU A 10 4.84 -11.53 7.44
C LEU A 10 4.12 -12.88 7.47
N ILE A 11 3.64 -13.27 8.64
CA ILE A 11 2.98 -14.57 8.84
C ILE A 11 1.58 -14.48 8.20
N LEU A 12 1.41 -15.06 7.01
CA LEU A 12 0.12 -15.24 6.35
C LEU A 12 -0.11 -16.73 6.01
N PRO A 13 -1.38 -17.17 5.94
CA PRO A 13 -1.74 -18.56 5.67
C PRO A 13 -1.18 -19.07 4.34
N LEU A 14 -0.75 -20.34 4.34
CA LEU A 14 -0.13 -21.05 3.21
C LEU A 14 -0.98 -20.92 1.93
N GLY A 15 -0.45 -20.24 0.90
CA GLY A 15 -1.05 -20.20 -0.44
C GLY A 15 -1.00 -18.85 -1.15
N GLN A 16 -0.68 -17.75 -0.46
CA GLN A 16 -0.51 -16.44 -1.09
C GLN A 16 0.96 -16.22 -1.45
N ASN A 17 1.23 -16.20 -2.76
CA ASN A 17 2.55 -15.92 -3.30
C ASN A 17 2.93 -14.48 -2.91
N ILE A 18 4.09 -14.32 -2.25
CA ILE A 18 4.62 -13.02 -1.86
C ILE A 18 4.82 -12.24 -3.15
N MET A 19 3.94 -11.29 -3.47
CA MET A 19 4.20 -10.40 -4.59
C MET A 19 5.27 -9.42 -4.09
N PRO A 20 6.49 -9.42 -4.64
CA PRO A 20 7.48 -8.43 -4.26
C PRO A 20 6.88 -7.06 -4.59
N LEU A 21 6.79 -6.17 -3.59
CA LEU A 21 6.34 -4.80 -3.76
C LEU A 21 7.25 -4.14 -4.80
N LYS A 22 6.82 -4.15 -6.07
CA LYS A 22 7.54 -3.48 -7.15
C LYS A 22 7.64 -2.00 -6.80
N ASN A 23 8.70 -1.34 -7.28
CA ASN A 23 8.98 0.07 -6.99
C ASN A 23 7.83 1.07 -7.29
N ASN A 24 6.78 0.63 -7.99
CA ASN A 24 5.65 1.44 -8.44
C ASN A 24 4.32 1.10 -7.74
N ASP A 25 4.33 0.39 -6.60
CA ASP A 25 3.11 0.01 -5.89
C ASP A 25 2.52 1.18 -5.07
N PRO A 26 1.19 1.45 -5.12
CA PRO A 26 0.53 2.46 -4.29
C PRO A 26 0.72 2.25 -2.78
N ILE A 27 0.99 1.03 -2.31
CA ILE A 27 1.36 0.76 -0.91
C ILE A 27 2.66 1.48 -0.52
N LYS A 28 3.61 1.68 -1.46
CA LYS A 28 4.83 2.45 -1.16
C LYS A 28 4.56 3.95 -1.07
N ALA A 29 3.57 4.49 -1.81
CA ALA A 29 3.24 5.92 -1.78
C ALA A 29 2.68 6.36 -0.42
N ILE A 30 1.90 5.51 0.25
CA ILE A 30 1.37 5.82 1.59
C ILE A 30 2.47 5.90 2.66
N ALA A 31 3.57 5.18 2.44
CA ALA A 31 4.70 5.16 3.34
C ALA A 31 5.67 6.35 3.15
N LEU A 32 5.55 7.14 2.07
CA LEU A 32 6.46 8.27 1.82
C LEU A 32 6.41 9.34 2.92
N SER A 33 7.53 10.05 3.12
CA SER A 33 7.65 11.14 4.08
C SER A 33 7.09 12.47 3.56
N PRO A 34 6.40 13.25 4.40
CA PRO A 34 5.92 12.91 5.76
C PRO A 34 4.77 11.87 5.72
N PRO A 35 4.64 10.98 6.72
CA PRO A 35 3.50 10.07 6.77
C PRO A 35 2.21 10.85 6.99
N GLU A 36 1.17 10.53 6.21
CA GLU A 36 -0.16 11.14 6.30
C GLU A 36 -1.18 10.02 6.47
N LEU A 37 -2.13 10.19 7.40
CA LEU A 37 -3.19 9.20 7.62
C LEU A 37 -4.38 9.39 6.68
N THR A 38 -4.54 10.58 6.11
CA THR A 38 -5.60 10.91 5.16
C THR A 38 -4.94 11.56 3.96
N ILE A 39 -4.93 10.86 2.83
CA ILE A 39 -4.22 11.28 1.63
C ILE A 39 -5.24 11.55 0.54
N ARG A 40 -5.40 12.82 0.16
CA ARG A 40 -6.22 13.21 -0.98
C ARG A 40 -5.55 12.84 -2.29
N TYR A 41 -6.35 12.52 -3.30
CA TYR A 41 -5.87 12.10 -4.62
C TYR A 41 -4.77 12.98 -5.24
N PRO A 42 -4.83 14.34 -5.21
CA PRO A 42 -3.74 15.15 -5.74
C PRO A 42 -2.39 14.89 -5.06
N ASN A 43 -2.39 14.69 -3.74
CA ASN A 43 -1.18 14.36 -2.97
C ASN A 43 -0.74 12.92 -3.25
N LEU A 44 -1.68 11.99 -3.33
CA LEU A 44 -1.40 10.59 -3.67
C LEU A 44 -0.72 10.48 -5.05
N LYS A 45 -1.20 11.26 -6.03
CA LYS A 45 -0.60 11.31 -7.37
C LYS A 45 0.84 11.82 -7.31
N VAL A 46 1.10 12.93 -6.61
CA VAL A 46 2.47 13.46 -6.43
C VAL A 46 3.39 12.45 -5.73
N ARG A 47 2.86 11.73 -4.73
CA ARG A 47 3.58 10.65 -4.05
C ARG A 47 3.92 9.51 -5.00
N MET A 48 2.99 9.13 -5.87
CA MET A 48 3.21 8.08 -6.88
C MET A 48 4.19 8.50 -7.97
N GLU A 49 4.16 9.76 -8.40
CA GLU A 49 5.12 10.34 -9.35
C GLU A 49 6.56 10.25 -8.83
N LYS A 50 6.77 10.41 -7.51
CA LYS A 50 8.09 10.26 -6.89
C LYS A 50 8.62 8.82 -6.90
N LEU A 51 7.74 7.83 -7.01
CA LEU A 51 8.10 6.41 -7.04
C LEU A 51 8.27 5.90 -8.47
N CYS A 52 7.44 6.40 -9.40
CA CYS A 52 7.45 6.02 -10.80
C CYS A 52 8.43 6.89 -11.61
N PHE A 53 9.67 6.43 -11.79
CA PHE A 53 10.74 7.17 -12.48
C PHE A 53 10.52 7.48 -13.97
N SER A 54 9.58 6.81 -14.67
CA SER A 54 9.46 6.90 -16.14
C SER A 54 8.03 7.03 -16.69
N SER A 55 7.00 6.68 -15.93
CA SER A 55 5.61 6.78 -16.40
C SER A 55 4.64 6.85 -15.22
N THR A 56 4.02 8.00 -15.01
CA THR A 56 2.92 8.15 -14.07
C THR A 56 1.72 7.36 -14.58
N PRO A 57 1.10 6.46 -13.78
CA PRO A 57 -0.11 5.77 -14.19
C PRO A 57 -1.23 6.75 -14.50
N SER A 58 -2.10 6.42 -15.46
CA SER A 58 -3.27 7.23 -15.78
C SER A 58 -4.22 7.31 -14.59
N GLY A 59 -5.04 8.35 -14.53
CA GLY A 59 -5.82 8.64 -13.33
C GLY A 59 -6.82 7.54 -12.92
N SER A 60 -7.41 6.87 -13.90
CA SER A 60 -8.31 5.72 -13.69
C SER A 60 -7.59 4.47 -13.20
N SER A 61 -6.33 4.27 -13.61
CA SER A 61 -5.48 3.19 -13.10
C SER A 61 -5.14 3.40 -11.62
N LEU A 62 -4.98 4.65 -11.17
CA LEU A 62 -4.67 4.93 -9.77
C LEU A 62 -5.86 4.64 -8.84
N THR A 63 -7.07 5.08 -9.20
CA THR A 63 -8.29 4.81 -8.43
C THR A 63 -8.57 3.31 -8.30
N GLY A 64 -8.46 2.57 -9.42
CA GLY A 64 -8.63 1.10 -9.41
C GLY A 64 -7.54 0.39 -8.59
N ALA A 65 -6.29 0.84 -8.68
CA ALA A 65 -5.20 0.30 -7.88
C ALA A 65 -5.38 0.57 -6.38
N CYS A 66 -5.92 1.73 -5.98
CA CYS A 66 -6.22 2.04 -4.59
C CYS A 66 -7.30 1.12 -4.02
N ALA A 67 -8.39 0.91 -4.76
CA ALA A 67 -9.45 -0.01 -4.36
C ALA A 67 -8.93 -1.45 -4.22
N HIS A 68 -8.13 -1.91 -5.19
CA HIS A 68 -7.55 -3.25 -5.17
C HIS A 68 -6.54 -3.43 -4.02
N MET A 69 -5.69 -2.44 -3.80
CA MET A 69 -4.77 -2.40 -2.66
C MET A 69 -5.50 -2.50 -1.33
N CYS A 70 -6.60 -1.73 -1.15
CA CYS A 70 -7.37 -1.78 0.09
C CYS A 70 -7.98 -3.16 0.32
N ALA A 71 -8.51 -3.80 -0.73
CA ALA A 71 -9.03 -5.16 -0.63
C ALA A 71 -7.96 -6.16 -0.18
N ILE A 72 -6.75 -6.10 -0.76
CA ILE A 72 -5.64 -6.98 -0.38
C ILE A 72 -5.20 -6.72 1.07
N ALA A 73 -4.95 -5.47 1.43
CA ALA A 73 -4.46 -5.11 2.77
C ALA A 73 -5.45 -5.50 3.87
N ASN A 74 -6.75 -5.25 3.66
CA ASN A 74 -7.79 -5.60 4.61
C ASN A 74 -8.00 -7.11 4.70
N ALA A 75 -7.91 -7.83 3.58
CA ALA A 75 -7.98 -9.30 3.57
C ALA A 75 -6.79 -9.96 4.29
N ALA A 76 -5.59 -9.40 4.14
CA ALA A 76 -4.39 -9.90 4.80
C ALA A 76 -4.44 -9.70 6.33
N GLU A 77 -4.93 -8.55 6.80
CA GLU A 77 -5.05 -8.28 8.23
C GLU A 77 -6.30 -8.92 8.86
N GLY A 78 -7.34 -9.21 8.07
CA GLY A 78 -8.64 -9.67 8.58
C GLY A 78 -9.51 -8.58 9.23
N ARG A 79 -9.16 -7.31 9.01
CA ARG A 79 -9.89 -6.11 9.47
C ARG A 79 -9.56 -4.92 8.55
N ASN A 80 -10.36 -3.86 8.63
CA ASN A 80 -10.09 -2.64 7.87
C ASN A 80 -8.89 -1.89 8.46
N VAL A 81 -7.82 -1.75 7.67
CA VAL A 81 -6.60 -1.01 8.00
C VAL A 81 -6.35 0.17 7.06
N VAL A 82 -6.94 0.11 5.87
CA VAL A 82 -6.90 1.17 4.87
C VAL A 82 -8.24 1.21 4.12
N GLU A 83 -8.66 2.40 3.72
CA GLU A 83 -9.93 2.64 3.05
C GLU A 83 -9.75 3.63 1.91
N TRP A 84 -10.37 3.32 0.76
CA TRP A 84 -10.45 4.21 -0.38
C TRP A 84 -11.89 4.69 -0.54
N ASP A 85 -12.11 6.01 -0.44
CA ASP A 85 -13.38 6.66 -0.75
C ASP A 85 -13.38 7.14 -2.21
N PRO A 86 -14.10 6.44 -3.12
CA PRO A 86 -14.17 6.81 -4.52
C PRO A 86 -15.03 8.04 -4.79
N ALA A 87 -15.88 8.47 -3.84
CA ALA A 87 -16.71 9.66 -4.00
C ALA A 87 -15.94 10.93 -3.60
N ALA A 88 -15.10 10.84 -2.57
CA ALA A 88 -14.28 11.96 -2.12
C ALA A 88 -12.86 11.99 -2.71
N ASP A 89 -12.44 10.92 -3.41
CA ASP A 89 -11.07 10.73 -3.90
C ASP A 89 -10.04 10.82 -2.75
N VAL A 90 -10.32 10.11 -1.66
CA VAL A 90 -9.53 10.10 -0.42
C VAL A 90 -9.11 8.68 -0.06
N LEU A 91 -7.85 8.54 0.35
CA LEU A 91 -7.31 7.32 0.93
C LEU A 91 -7.05 7.54 2.42
N ASP A 92 -7.73 6.77 3.26
CA ASP A 92 -7.60 6.82 4.72
C ASP A 92 -6.86 5.59 5.25
N ILE A 93 -5.88 5.84 6.11
CA ILE A 93 -5.09 4.83 6.80
C ILE A 93 -5.65 4.71 8.21
N LEU A 94 -6.51 3.71 8.41
CA LEU A 94 -7.19 3.45 9.67
C LEU A 94 -6.25 2.85 10.72
N ASN A 95 -5.19 2.17 10.29
CA ASN A 95 -4.14 1.69 11.18
C ASN A 95 -2.92 2.64 11.17
N PRO A 96 -2.72 3.48 12.20
CA PRO A 96 -1.65 4.47 12.22
C PRO A 96 -0.24 3.87 12.19
N TYR A 97 -0.09 2.57 12.50
CA TYR A 97 1.19 1.88 12.45
C TYR A 97 1.55 1.33 11.07
N LEU A 98 0.57 1.25 10.14
CA LEU A 98 0.77 0.70 8.81
C LEU A 98 1.91 1.36 8.02
N PRO A 99 2.03 2.71 7.97
CA PRO A 99 3.12 3.37 7.24
C PRO A 99 4.52 3.04 7.80
N PHE A 100 4.62 2.75 9.11
CA PHE A 100 5.89 2.40 9.75
C PHE A 100 6.33 0.99 9.35
N PHE A 101 5.42 0.03 9.31
CA PHE A 101 5.73 -1.34 8.86
C PHE A 101 6.15 -1.37 7.39
N ILE A 102 5.49 -0.60 6.53
CA ILE A 102 5.85 -0.54 5.11
C ILE A 102 7.25 0.07 4.91
N ARG A 103 7.63 1.10 5.68
CA ARG A 103 9.00 1.66 5.64
C ARG A 103 10.06 0.70 6.15
N TRP A 104 9.70 -0.18 7.08
CA TRP A 104 10.63 -1.12 7.68
C TRP A 104 11.02 -2.23 6.70
N GLU A 105 10.08 -2.68 5.86
CA GLU A 105 10.33 -3.68 4.81
C GLU A 105 11.20 -3.16 3.65
N ASP A 106 11.35 -1.85 3.48
CA ASP A 106 12.19 -1.25 2.42
C ASP A 106 13.69 -1.19 2.81
N LYS A 107 14.10 -1.91 3.87
CA LYS A 107 15.48 -2.11 4.32
C LYS A 107 15.94 -3.53 4.08
#